data_AF-A0A7C7WCZ0-F1
#
_entry.id   AF-A0A7C7WCZ0-F1
#
_cell.length_a   1.000
_cell.length_b   1.000
_cell.length_c   1.000
_cell.angle_alpha   90.00
_cell.angle_beta   90.00
_cell.angle_gamma   90.00
#
_symmetry.space_group_name_H-M   'P 1'
#
loop_
_entity.id
_entity.type
_entity.pdbx_description
1 polymer ?
#
loop_
_entity_poly.entity_id
_entity_poly.type
_entity_poly.pdbx_seq_one_letter_code
_entity_poly.pdbx_strand_id
1 'polypeptide(L)'
;MSQPVTADDVPARLEEYGMIAFLVTVGGDGSPKVVHVPVLWTAGSSATSPDGTSSQPAAGVFRCTPGGGTLRNLAQPGPVTLVFPPPEPGAYSMLIDGTGRVMDDESGTADLLEVSFRGGVLHRPAPAVPGDQARC
;
A
#
# COMPACT_ATOMS: atom_id res chain seq x y z
N MET A 1 -5.14 13.21 -14.58
CA MET A 1 -5.22 13.83 -13.26
C MET A 1 -5.23 12.69 -12.26
N SER A 2 -4.51 12.87 -11.17
CA SER A 2 -4.41 11.91 -10.07
C SER A 2 -4.99 12.55 -8.83
N GLN A 3 -5.71 11.81 -8.00
CA GLN A 3 -6.33 12.33 -6.77
C GLN A 3 -5.62 11.72 -5.56
N PRO A 4 -5.18 12.52 -4.56
CA PRO A 4 -4.51 11.97 -3.39
C PRO A 4 -5.45 11.10 -2.57
N VAL A 5 -4.91 10.07 -1.94
CA VAL A 5 -5.57 9.23 -0.93
C VAL A 5 -4.83 9.42 0.38
N THR A 6 -5.54 9.82 1.42
CA THR A 6 -5.03 9.97 2.78
C THR A 6 -5.29 8.70 3.59
N ALA A 7 -4.68 8.58 4.77
CA ALA A 7 -4.91 7.43 5.66
C ALA A 7 -6.38 7.31 6.09
N ASP A 8 -7.07 8.45 6.24
CA ASP A 8 -8.49 8.50 6.64
C ASP A 8 -9.43 8.02 5.52
N ASP A 9 -8.99 8.13 4.25
CA ASP A 9 -9.74 7.64 3.10
C ASP A 9 -9.68 6.11 2.95
N VAL A 10 -8.64 5.47 3.50
CA VAL A 10 -8.34 4.05 3.27
C VAL A 10 -9.52 3.11 3.59
N PRO A 11 -10.22 3.23 4.73
CA PRO A 11 -11.34 2.34 5.03
C PRO A 11 -12.43 2.38 3.95
N ALA A 12 -12.88 3.58 3.56
CA ALA A 12 -13.88 3.74 2.52
C ALA A 12 -13.39 3.26 1.15
N ARG A 13 -12.11 3.46 0.83
CA ARG A 13 -11.54 2.94 -0.41
C ARG A 13 -11.47 1.41 -0.43
N LEU A 14 -11.20 0.76 0.71
CA LEU A 14 -11.18 -0.71 0.76
C LEU A 14 -12.58 -1.32 0.63
N GLU A 15 -13.64 -0.61 1.01
CA GLU A 15 -15.02 -1.01 0.70
C GLU A 15 -15.30 -0.95 -0.80
N GLU A 16 -14.74 0.03 -1.51
CA GLU A 16 -14.93 0.24 -2.95
C GLU A 16 -14.04 -0.70 -3.82
N TYR A 17 -12.75 -0.82 -3.49
CA TYR A 17 -11.75 -1.55 -4.27
C TYR A 17 -11.58 -3.02 -3.83
N GLY A 18 -12.07 -3.35 -2.64
CA GLY A 18 -11.81 -4.63 -1.99
C GLY A 18 -10.45 -4.70 -1.28
N MET A 19 -10.20 -5.85 -0.66
CA MET A 19 -9.04 -6.09 0.22
C MET A 19 -7.93 -6.91 -0.45
N ILE A 20 -7.89 -6.97 -1.77
CA ILE A 20 -6.86 -7.72 -2.50
C ILE A 20 -6.09 -6.76 -3.39
N ALA A 21 -4.77 -6.78 -3.28
CA ALA A 21 -3.87 -5.90 -4.01
C ALA A 21 -2.72 -6.67 -4.65
N PHE A 22 -2.14 -6.10 -5.70
CA PHE A 22 -0.78 -6.44 -6.08
C PHE A 22 0.21 -5.74 -5.16
N LEU A 23 1.02 -6.52 -4.46
CA LEU A 23 2.13 -6.06 -3.65
C LEU A 23 3.40 -6.00 -4.51
N VAL A 24 3.97 -4.81 -4.64
CA VAL A 24 5.23 -4.55 -5.34
C VAL A 24 6.31 -4.28 -4.31
N THR A 25 7.42 -5.02 -4.41
CA THR A 25 8.62 -4.87 -3.58
C THR A 25 9.85 -4.83 -4.46
N VAL A 26 10.95 -4.23 -3.98
CA VAL A 26 12.23 -4.18 -4.68
C VAL A 26 13.33 -4.63 -3.74
N GLY A 27 14.11 -5.64 -4.14
CA GLY A 27 15.25 -6.13 -3.38
C GLY A 27 16.41 -5.15 -3.35
N GLY A 28 17.36 -5.34 -2.44
CA GLY A 28 18.56 -4.50 -2.33
C GLY A 28 19.46 -4.53 -3.58
N ASP A 29 19.30 -5.54 -4.44
CA ASP A 29 19.93 -5.66 -5.75
C ASP A 29 19.15 -4.95 -6.88
N GLY A 30 18.03 -4.31 -6.56
CA GLY A 30 17.14 -3.66 -7.51
C GLY A 30 16.13 -4.59 -8.18
N SER A 31 16.09 -5.88 -7.83
CA SER A 31 15.15 -6.83 -8.44
C SER A 31 13.71 -6.61 -7.95
N PRO A 32 12.73 -6.36 -8.85
CA PRO A 32 11.34 -6.21 -8.45
C PRO A 32 10.69 -7.58 -8.24
N LYS A 33 9.71 -7.62 -7.33
CA LYS A 33 8.77 -8.73 -7.21
C LYS A 33 7.36 -8.19 -7.04
N VAL A 34 6.43 -8.77 -7.81
CA VAL A 34 5.02 -8.45 -7.77
C VAL A 34 4.25 -9.72 -7.44
N VAL A 35 3.39 -9.67 -6.43
CA VAL A 35 2.52 -10.79 -6.02
C VAL A 35 1.12 -10.27 -5.70
N HIS A 36 0.11 -11.10 -5.83
CA HIS A 36 -1.27 -10.75 -5.46
C HIS A 36 -1.55 -11.26 -4.04
N VAL A 37 -1.97 -10.38 -3.12
CA VAL A 37 -2.17 -10.72 -1.70
C VAL A 37 -3.44 -10.10 -1.13
N PRO A 38 -4.14 -10.79 -0.22
CA PRO A 38 -5.11 -10.13 0.65
C PRO A 38 -4.38 -9.22 1.64
N VAL A 39 -4.98 -8.08 1.95
CA VAL A 39 -4.46 -7.11 2.91
C VAL A 39 -5.50 -6.79 3.98
N LEU A 40 -5.03 -6.54 5.19
CA LEU A 40 -5.84 -5.99 6.27
C LEU A 40 -5.34 -4.59 6.60
N TRP A 41 -6.24 -3.67 6.88
CA TRP A 41 -5.92 -2.32 7.35
C TRP A 41 -6.12 -2.21 8.86
N THR A 42 -5.20 -1.53 9.52
CA THR A 42 -5.36 -1.09 10.91
C THR A 42 -5.04 0.40 10.97
N ALA A 43 -6.04 1.21 11.30
CA ALA A 43 -5.84 2.63 11.51
C ALA A 43 -4.87 2.86 12.68
N GLY A 44 -3.99 3.86 12.57
CA GLY A 44 -3.14 4.24 13.68
C GLY A 44 -3.96 4.95 14.75
N SER A 45 -3.66 4.71 16.02
CA SER A 45 -4.21 5.51 17.12
C SER A 45 -3.47 6.84 17.18
N SER A 46 -4.18 7.95 16.98
CA SER A 46 -3.64 9.27 17.25
C SER A 46 -3.11 9.33 18.68
N ALA A 47 -1.81 9.59 18.82
CA ALA A 47 -1.24 9.90 20.11
C ALA A 47 -1.47 11.40 20.35
N THR A 48 -2.24 11.73 21.39
CA THR A 48 -2.27 13.10 21.89
C THR A 48 -0.95 13.37 22.59
N SER A 49 -0.26 14.42 22.19
CA SER A 49 0.95 14.88 22.87
C SER A 49 0.64 15.10 24.37
N PRO A 50 1.60 14.88 25.30
CA PRO A 50 1.38 15.03 26.74
C PRO A 50 0.87 16.41 27.17
N ASP A 51 1.11 17.43 26.35
CA ASP A 51 0.67 18.82 26.55
C ASP A 51 -0.71 19.13 25.93
N GLY A 52 -1.33 18.17 25.24
CA GLY A 52 -2.65 18.32 24.61
C GLY A 52 -2.68 19.25 23.39
N THR A 53 -1.54 19.78 22.95
CA THR A 53 -1.49 20.83 21.92
C THR A 53 -1.33 20.28 20.51
N SER A 54 -0.91 19.02 20.36
CA SER A 54 -0.79 18.36 19.06
C SER A 54 -1.33 16.93 19.10
N SER A 55 -2.13 16.59 18.10
CA SER A 55 -2.46 15.23 17.73
C SER A 55 -1.81 14.97 16.38
N GLN A 56 -0.76 14.16 16.36
CA GLN A 56 -0.25 13.65 15.09
C GLN A 56 -1.09 12.41 14.76
N PRO A 57 -1.85 12.40 13.65
CA PRO A 57 -2.53 11.18 13.24
C PRO A 57 -1.47 10.10 13.06
N ALA A 58 -1.59 9.00 13.80
CA ALA A 58 -0.73 7.85 13.54
C ALA A 58 -1.15 7.30 12.18
N ALA A 59 -0.22 7.29 11.22
CA ALA A 59 -0.45 6.64 9.95
C ALA A 59 -0.77 5.15 10.20
N GLY A 60 -1.84 4.64 9.58
CA GLY A 60 -2.21 3.23 9.72
C GLY A 60 -1.25 2.28 9.02
N VAL A 61 -1.47 0.99 9.22
CA VAL A 61 -0.64 -0.08 8.67
C VAL A 61 -1.49 -1.07 7.88
N PHE A 62 -0.94 -1.52 6.75
CA PHE A 62 -1.44 -2.71 6.06
C PHE A 62 -0.70 -3.96 6.54
N ARG A 63 -1.39 -5.08 6.60
CA ARG A 63 -0.85 -6.39 6.98
C ARG A 63 -1.19 -7.44 5.94
N CYS A 64 -0.21 -8.27 5.57
CA CYS A 64 -0.39 -9.41 4.67
C CYS A 64 0.67 -10.49 4.91
N THR A 65 0.48 -11.67 4.31
CA THR A 65 1.40 -12.83 4.44
C THR A 65 1.90 -13.27 3.06
N PRO A 66 2.80 -12.50 2.42
CA PRO A 66 3.34 -12.86 1.12
C PRO A 66 4.37 -14.00 1.22
N GLY A 67 4.69 -14.65 0.11
CA GLY A 67 5.68 -15.72 0.08
C GLY A 67 7.13 -15.25 0.32
N GLY A 68 8.02 -16.19 0.67
CA GLY A 68 9.42 -15.93 1.04
C GLY A 68 10.26 -15.13 0.03
N GLY A 69 9.93 -15.20 -1.26
CA GLY A 69 10.59 -14.37 -2.26
C GLY A 69 10.32 -12.87 -2.07
N THR A 70 9.10 -12.49 -1.67
CA THR A 70 8.73 -11.09 -1.37
C THR A 70 9.35 -10.66 -0.06
N LEU A 71 9.32 -11.52 0.94
CA LEU A 71 9.93 -11.26 2.24
C LEU A 71 11.45 -11.07 2.14
N ARG A 72 12.12 -11.80 1.25
CA ARG A 72 13.55 -11.61 0.96
C ARG A 72 13.87 -10.22 0.43
N ASN A 73 13.00 -9.62 -0.39
CA ASN A 73 13.17 -8.24 -0.84
C ASN A 73 13.11 -7.24 0.33
N LEU A 74 12.50 -7.63 1.45
CA LEU A 74 12.32 -6.85 2.67
C LEU A 74 13.14 -7.39 3.85
N ALA A 75 14.28 -8.03 3.57
CA ALA A 75 15.26 -8.41 4.60
C ALA A 75 15.74 -7.22 5.45
N GLN A 76 15.58 -6.01 4.91
CA GLN A 76 15.59 -4.76 5.65
C GLN A 76 14.32 -3.97 5.31
N PRO A 77 13.82 -3.09 6.20
CA PRO A 77 12.68 -2.25 5.89
C PRO A 77 12.88 -1.46 4.60
N GLY A 78 11.90 -1.50 3.71
CA GLY A 78 12.06 -1.02 2.33
C GLY A 78 10.78 -0.45 1.74
N PRO A 79 10.88 0.25 0.59
CA PRO A 79 9.72 0.80 -0.11
C PRO A 79 8.83 -0.31 -0.64
N VAL A 80 7.52 -0.09 -0.51
CA VAL A 80 6.47 -1.00 -0.98
C VAL A 80 5.38 -0.18 -1.64
N THR A 81 4.81 -0.71 -2.72
CA THR A 81 3.57 -0.19 -3.30
C THR A 81 2.51 -1.28 -3.34
N LEU A 82 1.31 -0.99 -2.85
CA LEU A 82 0.11 -1.79 -3.07
C LEU A 82 -0.67 -1.18 -4.25
N VAL A 83 -0.99 -2.01 -5.24
CA VAL A 83 -1.79 -1.62 -6.41
C VAL A 83 -3.12 -2.36 -6.34
N PHE A 84 -4.19 -1.59 -6.18
CA PHE A 84 -5.56 -2.08 -6.27
C PHE A 84 -6.07 -1.77 -7.68
N PRO A 85 -6.41 -2.79 -8.47
CA PRO A 85 -7.04 -2.60 -9.78
C PRO A 85 -8.31 -1.76 -9.67
N PRO A 86 -8.73 -1.08 -10.75
CA PRO A 86 -9.97 -0.34 -10.73
C PRO A 86 -11.15 -1.32 -10.52
N PRO A 87 -12.16 -0.96 -9.72
CA PRO A 87 -13.32 -1.82 -9.47
C PRO A 87 -14.16 -2.03 -10.75
N GLU A 88 -14.08 -1.10 -11.69
CA GLU A 88 -14.77 -1.13 -12.98
C GLU A 88 -13.86 -0.68 -14.14
N PRO A 89 -14.12 -1.15 -15.38
CA PRO A 89 -13.39 -0.67 -16.55
C PRO A 89 -13.48 0.86 -16.70
N GLY A 90 -12.32 1.51 -16.82
CA GLY A 90 -12.25 2.97 -16.98
C GLY A 90 -12.23 3.76 -15.67
N ALA A 91 -12.47 3.12 -14.52
CA ALA A 91 -12.28 3.73 -13.21
C ALA A 91 -10.80 3.89 -12.86
N TYR A 92 -10.53 4.64 -11.79
CA TYR A 92 -9.17 4.89 -11.31
C TYR A 92 -8.61 3.63 -10.65
N SER A 93 -7.31 3.39 -10.77
CA SER A 93 -6.61 2.41 -9.92
C SER A 93 -6.16 3.11 -8.64
N MET A 94 -6.21 2.42 -7.50
CA MET A 94 -5.66 2.95 -6.24
C MET A 94 -4.25 2.42 -6.04
N LEU A 95 -3.30 3.33 -5.84
CA LEU A 95 -1.90 3.03 -5.55
C LEU A 95 -1.61 3.54 -4.14
N ILE A 96 -1.12 2.68 -3.26
CA ILE A 96 -0.73 3.04 -1.90
C ILE A 96 0.76 2.76 -1.73
N ASP A 97 1.51 3.79 -1.37
CA ASP A 97 2.93 3.67 -1.06
C ASP A 97 3.16 3.59 0.45
N GLY A 98 4.14 2.78 0.83
CA GLY A 98 4.47 2.54 2.22
C GLY A 98 5.89 2.06 2.44
N THR A 99 6.21 1.77 3.70
CA THR A 99 7.44 1.08 4.09
C THR A 99 7.09 -0.29 4.62
N GLY A 100 7.54 -1.33 3.93
CA GLY A 100 7.38 -2.72 4.32
C GLY A 100 8.41 -3.12 5.38
N ARG A 101 7.98 -3.85 6.40
CA ARG A 101 8.82 -4.48 7.42
C ARG A 101 8.29 -5.87 7.71
N VAL A 102 9.17 -6.87 7.61
CA VAL A 102 8.86 -8.23 8.05
C VAL A 102 8.84 -8.25 9.58
N MET A 103 7.77 -8.82 10.13
CA MET A 103 7.59 -9.01 11.57
C MET A 103 7.84 -10.47 11.89
N ASP A 104 8.62 -10.71 12.94
CA ASP A 104 8.85 -12.05 13.45
C ASP A 104 7.54 -12.57 14.07
N ASP A 105 7.00 -13.64 13.51
CA ASP A 105 5.94 -14.41 14.17
C ASP A 105 6.60 -15.40 15.13
N GLU A 106 6.47 -15.19 16.45
CA GLU A 106 6.95 -16.14 17.47
C GLU A 106 6.33 -17.55 17.30
N SER A 107 5.21 -17.67 16.58
CA SER A 107 4.54 -18.93 16.25
C SER A 107 5.09 -19.62 14.99
N GLY A 108 5.97 -18.98 14.22
CA GLY A 108 6.64 -19.56 13.04
C GLY A 108 5.70 -20.04 11.93
N THR A 109 4.45 -19.60 11.90
CA THR A 109 3.42 -20.19 11.02
C THR A 109 3.27 -19.40 9.72
N ALA A 110 3.56 -18.09 9.72
CA ALA A 110 3.83 -17.30 8.51
C ALA A 110 4.48 -15.96 8.89
N ASP A 111 5.54 -15.56 8.16
CA ASP A 111 6.12 -14.24 8.31
C ASP A 111 5.08 -13.18 7.90
N LEU A 112 4.75 -12.30 8.85
CA LEU A 112 3.79 -11.22 8.65
C LEU A 112 4.53 -10.01 8.06
N LEU A 113 4.04 -9.47 6.95
CA LEU A 113 4.50 -8.20 6.41
C LEU A 113 3.59 -7.08 6.89
N GLU A 114 4.18 -6.10 7.60
CA GLU A 114 3.57 -4.81 7.88
C GLU A 114 4.02 -3.77 6.86
N VAL A 115 3.08 -2.99 6.32
CA VAL A 115 3.35 -1.87 5.42
C VAL A 115 2.83 -0.60 6.08
N SER A 116 3.73 0.23 6.60
CA SER A 116 3.37 1.54 7.15
C SER A 116 2.95 2.46 6.01
N PHE A 117 1.73 3.01 6.09
CA PHE A 117 1.21 3.94 5.10
C PHE A 117 2.06 5.20 5.01
N ARG A 118 2.41 5.63 3.79
CA ARG A 118 3.07 6.92 3.54
C ARG A 118 2.27 7.86 2.66
N GLY A 119 1.48 7.33 1.75
CA GLY A 119 0.61 8.11 0.89
C GLY A 119 -0.09 7.21 -0.11
N GLY A 120 -1.12 7.74 -0.75
CA GLY A 120 -1.77 7.05 -1.83
C GLY A 120 -2.29 7.98 -2.90
N VAL A 121 -2.69 7.39 -4.01
CA VAL A 121 -3.22 8.11 -5.15
C VAL A 121 -4.22 7.25 -5.91
N LEU A 122 -5.35 7.85 -6.29
CA LEU A 122 -6.20 7.34 -7.35
C LEU A 122 -5.60 7.80 -8.68
N HIS A 123 -5.12 6.84 -9.47
CA HIS A 123 -4.52 7.08 -10.77
C HIS A 123 -5.52 6.78 -11.88
N ARG A 124 -5.84 7.77 -12.72
CA ARG A 124 -6.72 7.57 -13.87
C ARG A 124 -6.10 6.56 -14.86
N PRO A 125 -6.90 5.80 -15.62
CA PRO A 125 -6.37 5.02 -16.73
C PRO A 125 -5.78 5.95 -17.79
N ALA A 126 -4.80 5.44 -18.55
CA ALA A 126 -4.31 6.11 -19.74
C ALA A 126 -5.41 6.13 -20.82
N PRO A 127 -5.39 7.11 -21.75
CA PRO A 127 -6.27 7.07 -22.92
C PRO A 127 -6.08 5.76 -23.70
N ALA A 128 -7.18 5.25 -24.27
CA ALA A 128 -7.14 4.01 -25.06
C ALA A 128 -6.25 4.12 -26.30
N VAL A 129 -6.07 5.34 -26.83
CA VAL A 129 -5.21 5.64 -27.97
C VAL A 129 -4.08 6.58 -27.51
N PRO A 130 -2.80 6.14 -27.56
CA PRO A 130 -1.66 7.03 -27.37
C PRO A 130 -1.64 8.15 -28.42
N GLY A 131 -1.32 9.41 -28.05
CA GLY A 131 -1.22 10.53 -29.00
C GLY A 131 -2.32 11.59 -28.95
N ASP A 132 -3.54 11.23 -28.52
CA ASP A 132 -4.71 12.13 -28.66
C ASP A 132 -4.83 13.21 -27.57
N GLN A 133 -4.04 13.11 -26.50
CA GLN A 133 -3.96 14.13 -25.45
C GLN A 133 -2.51 14.29 -25.01
N ALA A 134 -1.84 15.26 -25.62
CA ALA A 134 -0.47 15.73 -25.38
C ALA A 134 0.10 15.34 -24.00
N ARG A 135 0.74 14.16 -23.94
CA ARG A 135 1.84 13.66 -23.07
C ARG A 135 2.05 12.15 -23.27
N CYS A 136 1.90 11.69 -24.51
CA CYS A 136 2.52 10.53 -25.17
C CYS A 136 2.37 10.83 -26.66
#